data_AF-A0A9E0N738-F1
#
_entry.id   AF-A0A9E0N738-F1
#
_cell.length_a   1.000
_cell.length_b   1.000
_cell.length_c   1.000
_cell.angle_alpha   90.00
_cell.angle_beta   90.00
_cell.angle_gamma   90.00
#
_symmetry.space_group_name_H-M   'P 1'
#
loop_
_entity.id
_entity.type
_entity.pdbx_description
1 polymer ?
#
loop_
_entity_poly.entity_id
_entity_poly.type
_entity_poly.pdbx_seq_one_letter_code
_entity_poly.pdbx_strand_id
1 'polypeptide(L)' 'MAKLRGTVRRSDLEGGTWQLETDQGERYQLTGKLDGARDGGKVELDGKVDRSAMSFQMTAPIFKVNKLKALP' A
#
# COMPACT_ATOMS: atom_id res chain seq x y z
N MET A 1 -8.49 -13.16 1.36
CA MET A 1 -7.84 -11.92 1.83
C MET A 1 -6.36 -12.14 1.73
N ALA A 2 -5.61 -11.17 1.22
CA ALA A 2 -4.17 -11.24 1.08
C ALA A 2 -3.50 -10.48 2.24
N LYS A 3 -2.34 -10.99 2.68
CA LYS A 3 -1.46 -10.31 3.63
C LYS A 3 -0.20 -9.88 2.90
N LEU A 4 0.15 -8.60 3.01
CA LEU A 4 1.40 -8.06 2.47
C LEU A 4 2.21 -7.43 3.59
N ARG A 5 3.53 -7.52 3.46
CA ARG A 5 4.48 -6.90 4.39
C ARG A 5 5.49 -6.12 3.56
N GLY A 6 5.93 -5.00 4.10
CA GLY A 6 6.89 -4.14 3.41
C GLY A 6 6.94 -2.74 4.00
N THR A 7 7.49 -1.83 3.21
CA THR A 7 7.69 -0.44 3.59
C THR A 7 6.66 0.43 2.89
N VAL A 8 5.95 1.27 3.64
CA VAL A 8 5.04 2.24 3.04
C VAL A 8 5.76 3.52 2.67
N ARG A 9 5.39 4.09 1.53
CA ARG A 9 5.88 5.38 1.06
C ARG A 9 4.71 6.28 0.71
N ARG A 10 4.81 7.55 1.12
CA ARG A 10 3.90 8.60 0.67
C ARG A 10 4.52 9.21 -0.57
N SER A 11 3.79 9.16 -1.69
CA SER A 11 4.15 9.89 -2.89
C SER A 11 3.32 11.16 -2.94
N ASP A 12 3.96 12.34 -2.96
CA ASP A 12 3.27 13.64 -3.07
C ASP A 12 2.72 13.91 -4.47
N LEU A 13 2.94 13.00 -5.42
CA LEU A 13 2.35 13.06 -6.75
C LEU A 13 0.83 12.96 -6.66
N GLU A 14 0.14 13.78 -7.46
CA GLU A 14 -1.32 13.77 -7.65
C GLU A 14 -2.14 13.85 -6.34
N GLY A 15 -1.70 14.67 -5.39
CA GLY A 15 -2.47 14.94 -4.15
C GLY A 15 -2.17 13.96 -3.01
N GLY A 16 -1.14 13.12 -3.15
CA GLY A 16 -0.63 12.32 -2.05
C GLY A 16 -1.20 10.91 -2.03
N THR A 17 -0.51 9.96 -2.68
CA THR A 17 -0.87 8.54 -2.64
C THR A 17 0.02 7.77 -1.67
N TRP A 18 -0.53 6.74 -1.04
CA TRP A 18 0.26 5.78 -0.29
C TRP A 18 0.61 4.59 -1.17
N GLN A 19 1.84 4.11 -1.07
CA GLN A 19 2.33 2.96 -1.79
C GLN A 19 2.99 1.99 -0.80
N LEU A 20 2.94 0.69 -1.10
CA LEU A 20 3.70 -0.33 -0.41
C LEU A 20 4.76 -0.87 -1.35
N GLU A 21 6.01 -0.88 -0.90
CA GLU A 21 7.07 -1.69 -1.49
C GLU A 21 7.25 -2.93 -0.63
N THR A 22 6.90 -4.09 -1.19
CA THR A 22 7.04 -5.38 -0.49
C THR A 22 8.50 -5.79 -0.40
N ASP A 23 8.82 -6.70 0.53
CA ASP A 23 10.17 -7.27 0.64
C ASP A 23 10.60 -8.05 -0.62
N GLN A 24 9.65 -8.41 -1.50
CA GLN A 24 9.90 -9.07 -2.79
C GLN A 24 10.10 -8.08 -3.96
N GLY A 25 10.05 -6.77 -3.70
CA GLY A 25 10.20 -5.72 -4.71
C GLY A 25 8.92 -5.40 -5.49
N GLU A 26 7.80 -6.03 -5.18
CA GLU A 26 6.50 -5.66 -5.74
C GLU A 26 6.00 -4.35 -5.15
N ARG A 27 5.32 -3.53 -5.98
CA ARG A 27 4.74 -2.26 -5.58
C ARG A 27 3.23 -2.26 -5.73
N TYR A 28 2.55 -1.70 -4.74
CA TYR A 28 1.10 -1.60 -4.70
C TYR A 28 0.68 -0.20 -4.28
N GLN A 29 -0.29 0.39 -4.98
CA GLN A 29 -0.94 1.60 -4.47
C GLN A 29 -1.93 1.22 -3.38
N LEU A 30 -1.82 1.84 -2.20
CA LEU A 30 -2.66 1.57 -1.06
C LEU A 30 -3.89 2.47 -1.04
N THR A 31 -5.04 1.87 -0.80
CA THR A 31 -6.33 2.57 -0.58
C THR A 31 -7.07 1.95 0.60
N GLY A 32 -8.08 2.63 1.14
CA GLY A 32 -8.88 2.12 2.27
C GLY A 32 -8.36 2.58 3.63
N LYS A 33 -8.33 1.68 4.62
CA LYS A 33 -7.99 2.01 6.02
C LYS A 33 -6.48 2.08 6.21
N LEU A 34 -5.92 3.28 6.21
CA LEU A 34 -4.48 3.56 6.29
C LEU A 34 -4.10 4.28 7.58
N ASP A 35 -4.95 4.24 8.60
CA ASP A 35 -4.69 4.80 9.93
C ASP A 35 -3.38 4.24 10.50
N GLY A 36 -2.44 5.12 10.84
CA GLY A 36 -1.12 4.75 11.33
C GLY A 36 -0.06 4.47 10.26
N ALA A 37 -0.37 4.66 8.96
CA ALA A 37 0.65 4.68 7.92
C ALA A 37 1.60 5.87 8.15
N ARG A 38 2.91 5.61 8.09
CA ARG A 38 3.97 6.62 8.22
C ARG A 38 4.98 6.41 7.12
N ASP A 39 5.37 7.48 6.43
CA ASP A 39 6.37 7.38 5.36
C ASP A 39 7.66 6.71 5.87
N GLY A 40 8.14 5.72 5.10
CA GLY A 40 9.30 4.91 5.45
C GLY A 40 9.05 3.86 6.54
N GLY A 41 7.83 3.76 7.07
CA GLY A 41 7.47 2.79 8.10
C GLY A 41 7.29 1.38 7.55
N LYS A 42 7.74 0.37 8.29
CA LYS A 42 7.40 -1.03 8.01
C LYS A 42 6.01 -1.35 8.50
N VAL A 43 5.24 -2.06 7.69
CA VAL A 43 3.86 -2.44 8.02
C VAL A 43 3.54 -3.86 7.58
N GLU A 44 2.51 -4.42 8.20
CA GLU A 44 1.76 -5.56 7.72
C GLU A 44 0.35 -5.11 7.35
N LEU A 45 -0.10 -5.45 6.15
CA LEU A 45 -1.41 -5.08 5.61
C LEU A 45 -2.26 -6.33 5.39
N ASP A 46 -3.49 -6.28 5.83
CA ASP A 46 -4.53 -7.24 5.48
C ASP A 46 -5.52 -6.57 4.53
N GLY A 47 -5.80 -7.22 3.39
CA GLY A 47 -6.66 -6.63 2.38
C GLY A 47 -6.93 -7.52 1.17
N LYS A 48 -7.12 -6.89 0.03
CA LYS A 48 -7.29 -7.55 -1.26
C LYS A 48 -6.55 -6.75 -2.33
N VAL A 49 -5.82 -7.46 -3.19
CA VAL A 49 -5.30 -6.89 -4.44
C VAL A 49 -6.47 -6.76 -5.40
N ASP A 50 -6.72 -5.55 -5.87
CA ASP A 50 -7.59 -5.31 -7.01
C ASP A 50 -6.72 -5.21 -8.25
N ARG A 51 -6.65 -6.30 -9.02
CA ARG A 51 -5.88 -6.35 -10.27
C ARG A 51 -6.65 -5.81 -11.46
N SER A 52 -7.97 -5.64 -11.33
CA SER A 52 -8.79 -5.01 -12.36
C SER A 52 -8.71 -3.49 -12.28
N ALA A 53 -8.44 -2.95 -11.08
CA ALA A 53 -8.19 -1.55 -10.85
C ALA A 53 -6.69 -1.23 -10.98
N MET A 54 -6.34 -0.51 -12.03
CA MET A 54 -5.03 0.14 -12.11
C MET A 54 -5.01 1.38 -11.22
N SER A 55 -3.87 1.64 -10.58
CA SER A 55 -3.60 2.91 -9.90
C SER A 55 -3.87 4.09 -10.83
N PHE A 56 -4.13 5.29 -10.28
CA PHE A 56 -4.24 6.51 -11.06
C PHE A 56 -3.04 6.73 -12.00
N GLN A 57 -1.85 6.32 -11.55
CA GLN A 57 -0.61 6.42 -12.32
C GLN A 57 -0.43 5.29 -13.37
N MET A 58 -1.36 4.33 -13.48
CA MET A 58 -1.26 3.11 -14.29
C MET A 58 0.02 2.27 -14.07
N THR A 59 0.78 2.56 -13.00
CA THR A 59 2.11 1.98 -12.74
C THR A 59 2.06 0.82 -11.76
N ALA A 60 1.02 0.69 -10.95
CA ALA A 60 0.89 -0.36 -9.95
C ALA A 60 -0.56 -0.85 -9.78
N PRO A 61 -0.77 -2.13 -9.42
CA PRO A 61 -2.07 -2.60 -8.96
C PRO A 61 -2.48 -1.92 -7.65
N ILE A 62 -3.79 -1.79 -7.43
CA ILE A 62 -4.33 -1.25 -6.19
C ILE A 62 -4.46 -2.36 -5.15
N PHE A 63 -4.03 -2.09 -3.92
CA PHE A 63 -4.32 -2.91 -2.75
C PHE A 63 -5.27 -2.20 -1.82
N LYS A 64 -6.48 -2.75 -1.66
CA LYS A 64 -7.49 -2.21 -0.74
C LYS A 64 -7.23 -2.76 0.66
N VAL A 65 -6.71 -1.89 1.53
CA VAL A 65 -6.37 -2.19 2.92
C VAL A 65 -7.63 -2.20 3.77
N ASN A 66 -7.85 -3.33 4.45
CA ASN A 66 -8.87 -3.48 5.48
C ASN A 66 -8.29 -3.26 6.88
N LYS A 67 -7.01 -3.60 7.08
CA LYS A 67 -6.29 -3.38 8.33
C LYS A 67 -4.81 -3.13 8.05
N LEU A 68 -4.26 -2.11 8.71
CA LEU A 68 -2.84 -1.79 8.73
C LEU A 68 -2.30 -2.04 10.14
N LYS A 69 -1.13 -2.68 10.24
CA LYS A 69 -0.38 -2.85 11.48
C LYS A 69 1.04 -2.34 11.26
N ALA A 70 1.41 -1.28 11.97
CA ALA A 70 2.80 -0.83 12.01
C ALA A 70 3.67 -1.90 12.67
N LEU A 71 4.83 -2.16 12.07
CA LEU A 71 5.86 -3.04 12.60
C LEU A 71 6.94 -2.18 13.29
N PRO A 72 7.54 -2.67 14.38
CA PRO A 72 8.64 -1.99 15.06
C PRO A 72 9.90 -1.86 14.19
#